data_AF-A0A2A6ZBX1-F1
#
_entry.id   AF-A0A2A6ZBX1-F1
#
_cell.length_a   1.000
_cell.length_b   1.000
_cell.length_c   1.000
_cell.angle_alpha   90.00
_cell.angle_beta   90.00
_cell.angle_gamma   90.00
#
_symmetry.space_group_name_H-M   'P 1'
#
loop_
_entity.id
_entity.type
_entity.pdbx_description
1 polymer ?
#
loop_
_entity_poly.entity_id
_entity_poly.type
_entity_poly.pdbx_seq_one_letter_code
_entity_poly.pdbx_strand_id
1 'polypeptide(L)'
;MDDPFLIDKMRNEKEGILLWALEGLHRLIQNNYQFTISERTAANLKEAMEQGNNILGFLKSEGYFEIRQGAKCKSTDFYKVYERWCLDNLEKPLAASTFIHHLKDNQKSLGIVYDDKCIGTNRGFHNVDVDLFLPIDVPSPWD
;
A
#
# COMPACT_ATOMS: atom_id res chain seq x y z
N MET A 1 -6.66 37.00 -2.95
CA MET A 1 -7.78 37.90 -2.65
C MET A 1 -9.00 37.29 -3.30
N ASP A 2 -9.97 36.84 -2.52
CA ASP A 2 -11.20 36.26 -3.04
C ASP A 2 -12.10 37.36 -3.60
N ASP A 3 -12.79 37.07 -4.71
CA ASP A 3 -13.71 38.02 -5.35
C ASP A 3 -14.98 38.14 -4.50
N PRO A 4 -15.26 39.31 -3.89
CA PRO A 4 -16.43 39.49 -3.02
C PRO A 4 -17.76 39.41 -3.77
N PHE A 5 -17.76 39.44 -5.12
CA PHE A 5 -18.95 39.35 -5.96
C PHE A 5 -19.11 37.97 -6.63
N LEU A 6 -18.31 36.97 -6.24
CA LEU A 6 -18.36 35.62 -6.80
C LEU A 6 -19.77 35.01 -6.73
N ILE A 7 -20.47 35.22 -5.62
CA ILE A 7 -21.83 34.69 -5.40
C ILE A 7 -22.82 35.28 -6.42
N ASP A 8 -22.73 36.57 -6.72
CA ASP A 8 -23.62 37.22 -7.69
C ASP A 8 -23.34 36.77 -9.12
N LYS A 9 -22.05 36.55 -9.46
CA LYS A 9 -21.65 35.96 -10.74
C LYS A 9 -22.19 34.54 -10.90
N MET A 10 -22.03 33.69 -9.88
CA MET A 10 -22.58 32.32 -9.89
C MET A 10 -24.11 32.31 -9.97
N ARG A 11 -24.78 33.26 -9.33
CA ARG A 11 -26.24 33.40 -9.41
C ARG A 11 -26.71 33.74 -10.82
N ASN A 12 -25.94 34.53 -11.56
CA ASN A 12 -26.22 34.84 -12.97
C ASN A 12 -25.94 33.65 -13.89
N GLU A 13 -25.06 32.73 -13.51
CA GLU A 13 -24.72 31.51 -14.26
C GLU A 13 -25.51 30.26 -13.81
N LYS A 14 -26.46 30.41 -12.88
CA LYS A 14 -27.19 29.30 -12.22
C LYS A 14 -27.80 28.29 -13.21
N GLU A 15 -28.30 28.76 -14.34
CA GLU A 15 -28.94 27.92 -15.36
C GLU A 15 -27.90 27.09 -16.11
N GLY A 16 -26.74 27.69 -16.44
CA GLY A 16 -25.61 26.96 -17.03
C GLY A 16 -25.05 25.91 -16.08
N ILE A 17 -24.90 26.26 -14.81
CA ILE A 17 -24.44 25.34 -13.75
C ILE A 17 -25.41 24.16 -13.60
N LEU A 18 -26.72 24.43 -13.58
CA LEU A 18 -27.75 23.40 -13.46
C LEU A 18 -27.75 22.46 -14.68
N LEU A 19 -27.68 23.00 -15.89
CA LEU A 19 -27.64 22.20 -17.12
C LEU A 19 -26.38 21.33 -17.18
N TRP A 20 -25.22 21.86 -16.78
CA TRP A 20 -23.98 21.09 -16.67
C TRP A 20 -24.06 19.98 -15.63
N ALA A 21 -24.69 20.24 -14.49
CA ALA A 21 -24.90 19.24 -13.45
C ALA A 21 -25.87 18.13 -13.92
N LEU A 22 -26.96 18.50 -14.61
CA LEU A 22 -27.92 17.56 -15.18
C LEU A 22 -27.26 16.65 -16.24
N GLU A 23 -26.46 17.23 -17.12
CA GLU A 23 -25.69 16.50 -18.12
C GLU A 23 -24.65 15.57 -17.46
N GLY A 24 -24.03 16.01 -16.35
CA GLY A 24 -23.20 15.15 -15.51
C GLY A 24 -23.95 13.98 -14.86
N LEU A 25 -25.16 14.22 -14.37
CA LEU A 25 -26.02 13.20 -13.80
C LEU A 25 -26.43 12.16 -14.86
N HIS A 26 -26.77 12.59 -16.08
CA HIS A 26 -27.04 11.66 -17.18
C HIS A 26 -25.84 10.77 -17.47
N ARG A 27 -24.62 11.32 -17.56
CA ARG A 27 -23.39 10.52 -17.73
C ARG A 27 -23.20 9.51 -16.60
N LEU A 28 -23.47 9.88 -15.36
CA LEU A 28 -23.38 8.98 -14.21
C LEU A 28 -24.38 7.82 -14.31
N ILE A 29 -25.65 8.12 -14.62
CA ILE A 29 -26.68 7.09 -14.79
C ILE A 29 -26.28 6.10 -15.89
N GLN A 30 -25.77 6.61 -17.02
CA GLN A 30 -25.29 5.76 -18.12
C GLN A 30 -24.05 4.93 -17.73
N ASN A 31 -23.26 5.40 -16.76
CA ASN A 31 -22.09 4.69 -16.22
C ASN A 31 -22.39 3.96 -14.91
N ASN A 32 -23.62 3.49 -14.68
CA ASN A 32 -24.02 2.76 -13.46
C ASN A 32 -23.67 3.48 -12.15
N TYR A 33 -23.84 4.80 -12.13
CA TYR A 33 -23.51 5.68 -11.00
C TYR A 33 -22.02 5.68 -10.61
N GLN A 34 -21.15 5.19 -11.48
CA GLN A 34 -19.70 5.28 -11.31
C GLN A 34 -19.19 6.57 -11.96
N PHE A 35 -18.37 7.34 -11.25
CA PHE A 35 -17.68 8.46 -11.85
C PHE A 35 -16.64 7.96 -12.86
N THR A 36 -16.49 8.66 -13.98
CA THR A 36 -15.43 8.37 -14.94
C THR A 36 -14.09 8.79 -14.33
N ILE A 37 -13.26 7.82 -13.99
CA ILE A 37 -11.91 8.05 -13.48
C ILE A 37 -10.97 8.04 -14.69
N SER A 38 -10.17 9.10 -14.86
CA SER A 38 -9.13 9.11 -15.89
C SER A 38 -8.01 8.13 -15.52
N GLU A 39 -7.33 7.53 -16.51
CA GLU A 39 -6.17 6.65 -16.26
C GLU A 39 -5.13 7.31 -15.35
N ARG A 40 -4.93 8.62 -15.51
CA ARG A 40 -4.05 9.43 -14.66
C ARG A 40 -4.54 9.54 -13.22
N THR A 41 -5.84 9.68 -13.00
CA THR A 41 -6.44 9.70 -11.65
C THR A 41 -6.34 8.34 -10.98
N ALA A 42 -6.52 7.24 -11.74
CA ALA A 42 -6.34 5.89 -11.21
C ALA A 42 -4.87 5.60 -10.86
N ALA A 43 -3.92 6.03 -11.71
CA ALA A 43 -2.49 5.93 -11.44
C ALA A 43 -2.10 6.76 -10.22
N ASN A 44 -2.55 8.02 -10.11
CA ASN A 44 -2.29 8.86 -8.93
C ASN A 44 -2.91 8.28 -7.66
N LEU A 45 -4.09 7.65 -7.73
CA LEU A 45 -4.71 6.99 -6.58
C LEU A 45 -3.90 5.76 -6.15
N LYS A 46 -3.44 4.96 -7.12
CA LYS A 46 -2.58 3.80 -6.88
C LYS A 46 -1.21 4.22 -6.33
N GLU A 47 -0.62 5.26 -6.89
CA GLU A 47 0.66 5.82 -6.45
C GLU A 47 0.52 6.47 -5.06
N ALA A 48 -0.61 7.10 -4.74
CA ALA A 48 -0.92 7.59 -3.39
C ALA A 48 -1.15 6.44 -2.39
N MET A 49 -1.76 5.33 -2.83
CA MET A 49 -1.85 4.10 -2.04
C MET A 49 -0.47 3.44 -1.83
N GLU A 50 0.39 3.47 -2.84
CA GLU A 50 1.78 2.98 -2.76
C GLU A 50 2.66 3.88 -1.88
N GLN A 51 2.46 5.21 -1.90
CA GLN A 51 3.11 6.17 -1.01
C GLN A 51 2.66 6.01 0.46
N GLY A 52 1.44 5.54 0.71
CA GLY A 52 0.95 5.19 2.04
C GLY A 52 1.31 3.78 2.51
N ASN A 53 2.02 3.00 1.70
CA ASN A 53 2.30 1.59 1.94
C ASN A 53 3.80 1.29 1.91
N ASN A 54 4.45 1.58 3.02
CA ASN A 54 5.89 1.33 3.23
C ASN A 54 6.29 -0.16 3.12
N ILE A 55 5.34 -1.10 3.02
CA ILE A 55 5.61 -2.51 2.67
C ILE A 55 6.28 -2.60 1.31
N LEU A 56 5.91 -1.78 0.33
CA LEU A 56 6.57 -1.80 -0.98
C LEU A 56 8.01 -1.30 -0.90
N GLY A 57 8.27 -0.31 -0.05
CA GLY A 57 9.63 0.15 0.26
C GLY A 57 10.47 -0.96 0.87
N PHE A 58 9.91 -1.66 1.87
CA PHE A 58 10.54 -2.83 2.47
C PHE A 58 10.84 -3.93 1.45
N LEU A 59 9.88 -4.28 0.59
CA LEU A 59 10.06 -5.35 -0.41
C LEU A 59 11.12 -5.03 -1.48
N LYS A 60 11.44 -3.76 -1.68
CA LYS A 60 12.52 -3.31 -2.57
C LYS A 60 13.86 -3.17 -1.84
N SER A 61 13.87 -3.28 -0.51
CA SER A 61 15.09 -3.15 0.28
C SER A 61 15.96 -4.39 0.16
N GLU A 62 17.27 -4.19 0.18
CA GLU A 62 18.26 -5.26 0.19
C GLU A 62 18.79 -5.45 1.62
N GLY A 63 19.18 -6.69 1.97
CA GLY A 63 19.89 -6.99 3.22
C GLY A 63 19.03 -7.38 4.43
N TYR A 64 17.71 -7.17 4.40
CA TYR A 64 16.80 -7.59 5.48
C TYR A 64 16.25 -9.01 5.28
N PHE A 65 16.03 -9.39 4.03
CA PHE A 65 15.59 -10.71 3.63
C PHE A 65 16.11 -11.05 2.22
N GLU A 66 16.08 -12.32 1.86
CA GLU A 66 16.44 -12.81 0.54
C GLU A 66 15.36 -13.76 0.02
N ILE A 67 15.03 -13.66 -1.26
CA ILE A 67 14.17 -14.64 -1.93
C ILE A 67 15.03 -15.82 -2.37
N ARG A 68 15.01 -16.90 -1.59
CA ARG A 68 15.82 -18.10 -1.84
C ARG A 68 14.94 -19.34 -1.93
N GLN A 69 14.98 -20.04 -3.06
CA GLN A 69 14.20 -21.27 -3.23
C GLN A 69 14.53 -22.31 -2.16
N GLY A 70 13.49 -22.89 -1.55
CA GLY A 70 13.63 -23.88 -0.49
C GLY A 70 13.83 -23.32 0.92
N ALA A 71 14.10 -22.02 1.05
CA ALA A 71 14.07 -21.34 2.35
C ALA A 71 12.64 -21.21 2.87
N LYS A 72 12.49 -21.13 4.19
CA LYS A 72 11.20 -20.93 4.86
C LYS A 72 11.39 -20.02 6.06
N CYS A 73 10.45 -19.10 6.26
CA CYS A 73 10.41 -18.25 7.45
C CYS A 73 9.01 -18.27 8.08
N LYS A 74 8.94 -18.04 9.40
CA LYS A 74 7.63 -17.86 10.06
C LYS A 74 7.09 -16.48 9.70
N SER A 75 5.76 -16.34 9.66
CA SER A 75 5.16 -15.02 9.41
C SER A 75 5.49 -14.01 10.52
N THR A 76 5.72 -14.50 11.75
CA THR A 76 6.15 -13.66 12.88
C THR A 76 7.56 -13.11 12.69
N ASP A 77 8.47 -13.93 12.18
CA ASP A 77 9.88 -13.56 12.02
C ASP A 77 10.00 -12.59 10.85
N PHE A 78 9.28 -12.82 9.76
CA PHE A 78 9.26 -11.89 8.63
C PHE A 78 8.66 -10.53 8.99
N TYR A 79 7.61 -10.52 9.81
CA TYR A 79 7.01 -9.27 10.28
C TYR A 79 7.96 -8.48 11.20
N LYS A 80 8.73 -9.15 12.08
CA LYS A 80 9.75 -8.47 12.91
C LYS A 80 10.83 -7.79 12.08
N VAL A 81 11.28 -8.44 11.01
CA VAL A 81 12.25 -7.87 10.07
C VAL A 81 11.67 -6.63 9.38
N TYR A 82 10.40 -6.66 8.99
CA TYR A 82 9.70 -5.50 8.47
C TYR A 82 9.57 -4.36 9.50
N GLU A 83 9.25 -4.66 10.76
CA GLU A 83 9.23 -3.66 11.84
C GLU A 83 10.61 -3.02 12.04
N ARG A 84 11.68 -3.80 11.93
CA ARG A 84 13.04 -3.27 12.00
C ARG A 84 13.36 -2.35 10.83
N TRP A 85 13.06 -2.76 9.61
CA TRP A 85 13.22 -1.90 8.45
C TRP A 85 12.42 -0.60 8.61
N CYS A 86 11.21 -0.67 9.17
CA CYS A 86 10.42 0.53 9.45
C CYS A 86 11.15 1.46 10.43
N LEU A 87 11.71 0.92 11.52
CA LEU A 87 12.48 1.69 12.48
C LEU A 87 13.71 2.36 11.84
N ASP A 88 14.49 1.60 11.06
CA ASP A 88 15.71 2.07 10.41
C ASP A 88 15.42 3.14 9.34
N ASN A 89 14.22 3.17 8.78
CA ASN A 89 13.79 4.12 7.74
C ASN A 89 12.84 5.21 8.26
N LEU A 90 12.65 5.32 9.59
CA LEU A 90 11.72 6.27 10.23
C LEU A 90 10.27 6.16 9.73
N GLU A 91 9.89 4.95 9.35
CA GLU A 91 8.57 4.57 8.85
C GLU A 91 7.73 3.98 9.98
N LYS A 92 6.40 4.12 9.90
CA LYS A 92 5.49 3.53 10.87
C LYS A 92 5.04 2.13 10.40
N PRO A 93 5.28 1.05 11.15
CA PRO A 93 4.86 -0.28 10.73
C PRO A 93 3.33 -0.37 10.65
N LEU A 94 2.84 -0.97 9.56
CA LEU A 94 1.44 -1.34 9.40
C LEU A 94 1.14 -2.62 10.19
N ALA A 95 -0.14 -2.84 10.51
CA ALA A 95 -0.56 -4.03 11.24
C ALA A 95 -0.12 -5.33 10.54
N ALA A 96 0.31 -6.32 11.32
CA ALA A 96 0.75 -7.63 10.81
C ALA A 96 -0.26 -8.31 9.87
N SER A 97 -1.57 -8.12 10.09
CA SER A 97 -2.62 -8.62 9.19
C SER A 97 -2.55 -7.96 7.82
N THR A 98 -2.35 -6.64 7.76
CA THR A 98 -2.19 -5.87 6.52
C THR A 98 -0.92 -6.31 5.79
N PHE A 99 0.19 -6.46 6.52
CA PHE A 99 1.45 -6.96 5.96
C PHE A 99 1.29 -8.34 5.31
N ILE A 100 0.72 -9.30 6.05
CA ILE A 100 0.50 -10.66 5.54
C ILE A 100 -0.47 -10.65 4.34
N HIS A 101 -1.54 -9.85 4.38
CA HIS A 101 -2.47 -9.72 3.26
C HIS A 101 -1.78 -9.19 2.01
N HIS A 102 -0.97 -8.13 2.15
CA HIS A 102 -0.23 -7.56 1.04
C HIS A 102 0.76 -8.57 0.43
N LEU A 103 1.46 -9.35 1.25
CA LEU A 103 2.33 -10.43 0.76
C LEU A 103 1.53 -11.51 0.04
N LYS A 104 0.35 -11.88 0.56
CA LYS A 104 -0.55 -12.88 -0.06
C LYS A 104 -1.02 -12.43 -1.45
N ASP A 105 -1.38 -11.18 -1.61
CA ASP A 105 -1.85 -10.63 -2.89
C ASP A 105 -0.71 -10.58 -3.93
N ASN A 106 0.53 -10.39 -3.47
CA ASN A 106 1.70 -10.23 -4.33
C ASN A 106 2.59 -11.48 -4.44
N GLN A 107 2.15 -12.65 -3.94
CA GLN A 107 2.93 -13.90 -3.91
C GLN A 107 3.61 -14.25 -5.25
N LYS A 108 2.84 -14.16 -6.35
CA LYS A 108 3.35 -14.50 -7.70
C LYS A 108 4.43 -13.53 -8.17
N SER A 109 4.28 -12.25 -7.87
CA SER A 109 5.24 -11.20 -8.26
C SER A 109 6.55 -11.32 -7.47
N LEU A 110 6.44 -11.69 -6.18
CA LEU A 110 7.57 -11.79 -5.26
C LEU A 110 8.26 -13.17 -5.27
N GLY A 111 7.66 -14.19 -5.89
CA GLY A 111 8.19 -15.56 -5.89
C GLY A 111 8.06 -16.30 -4.55
N ILE A 112 7.20 -15.79 -3.65
CA ILE A 112 6.96 -16.35 -2.31
C ILE A 112 5.66 -17.14 -2.25
N VAL A 113 5.55 -18.08 -1.31
CA VAL A 113 4.32 -18.85 -1.11
C VAL A 113 3.94 -18.84 0.37
N TYR A 114 2.76 -18.36 0.70
CA TYR A 114 2.21 -18.41 2.05
C TYR A 114 1.64 -19.81 2.35
N ASP A 115 1.88 -20.30 3.56
CA ASP A 115 1.37 -21.58 4.03
C ASP A 115 1.07 -21.52 5.54
N ASP A 116 -0.13 -21.93 5.94
CA ASP A 116 -0.57 -21.96 7.34
C ASP A 116 0.17 -23.01 8.18
N LYS A 117 0.82 -23.99 7.54
CA LYS A 117 1.64 -25.04 8.18
C LYS A 117 3.05 -25.09 7.59
N CYS A 118 3.63 -23.91 7.34
CA CYS A 118 4.94 -23.78 6.71
C CYS A 118 6.07 -24.39 7.56
N ILE A 119 6.09 -24.09 8.87
CA ILE A 119 7.11 -24.54 9.82
C ILE A 119 6.41 -25.25 10.99
N GLY A 120 6.25 -26.57 10.85
CA GLY A 120 5.47 -27.38 11.79
C GLY A 120 4.00 -26.99 11.76
N THR A 121 3.47 -26.47 12.86
CA THR A 121 2.09 -25.96 12.97
C THR A 121 1.99 -24.44 12.78
N ASN A 122 3.12 -23.77 12.52
CA ASN A 122 3.16 -22.31 12.39
C ASN A 122 3.01 -21.88 10.93
N ARG A 123 2.21 -20.82 10.75
CA ARG A 123 2.09 -20.09 9.49
C ARG A 123 3.40 -19.40 9.09
N GLY A 124 3.66 -19.36 7.79
CA GLY A 124 4.92 -18.83 7.26
C GLY A 124 4.90 -18.62 5.76
N PHE A 125 6.09 -18.33 5.25
CA PHE A 125 6.33 -18.13 3.83
C PHE A 125 7.46 -19.04 3.37
N HIS A 126 7.24 -19.71 2.25
CA HIS A 126 8.26 -20.43 1.50
C HIS A 126 8.98 -19.46 0.54
N ASN A 127 10.21 -19.82 0.21
CA ASN A 127 11.15 -19.06 -0.61
C ASN A 127 11.59 -17.72 0.00
N VAL A 128 11.46 -17.56 1.32
CA VAL A 128 11.93 -16.38 2.04
C VAL A 128 12.95 -16.83 3.05
N ASP A 129 14.16 -16.32 2.90
CA ASP A 129 15.22 -16.38 3.90
C ASP A 129 15.25 -15.03 4.62
N VAL A 130 15.15 -15.05 5.94
CA VAL A 130 15.20 -13.83 6.75
C VAL A 130 16.47 -13.85 7.55
N ASP A 131 17.22 -12.76 7.55
CA ASP A 131 18.43 -12.69 8.35
C ASP A 131 18.07 -12.50 9.82
N LEU A 132 17.96 -13.63 10.54
CA LEU A 132 17.72 -13.66 11.98
C LEU A 132 18.95 -13.21 12.80
N PHE A 133 20.11 -12.99 12.17
CA PHE A 133 21.35 -12.62 12.86
C PHE A 133 21.53 -11.12 13.10
N LEU A 134 20.60 -10.26 12.67
CA LEU A 134 20.52 -8.90 13.17
C LEU A 134 19.96 -8.95 14.60
N PRO A 135 20.78 -8.73 15.65
CA PRO A 135 20.33 -8.95 17.01
C PRO A 135 19.29 -7.89 17.36
N ILE A 136 18.18 -8.36 17.92
CA ILE A 136 16.96 -7.60 18.23
C ILE A 136 17.22 -6.43 19.22
N ASP A 137 18.37 -6.41 19.90
CA ASP A 137 18.70 -5.48 20.98
C ASP A 137 20.02 -4.68 20.81
N VAL A 138 20.64 -4.62 19.62
CA VAL A 138 21.82 -3.75 19.44
C VAL A 138 21.37 -2.40 18.88
N PRO A 139 21.69 -1.27 19.55
CA PRO A 139 21.53 0.05 18.96
C PRO A 139 22.23 0.09 17.60
N SER A 140 21.72 0.92 16.69
CA SER A 140 22.40 1.16 15.44
C SER A 140 23.87 1.51 15.74
N PRO A 141 24.86 1.11 14.92
CA PRO A 141 26.24 1.56 15.09
C PRO A 141 26.40 3.09 15.01
N TRP A 142 25.31 3.79 14.67
CA TRP A 142 25.19 5.23 14.55
C TRP A 142 24.30 5.87 15.63
N ASP A 143 23.86 5.11 16.64
CA ASP A 143 23.20 5.62 17.87
C ASP A 143 24.22 5.93 18.98
#